data_AF-A0A961XX74-F1
#
_entry.id   AF-A0A961XX74-F1
#
_cell.length_a   1.000
_cell.length_b   1.000
_cell.length_c   1.000
_cell.angle_alpha   90.00
_cell.angle_beta   90.00
_cell.angle_gamma   90.00
#
_symmetry.space_group_name_H-M   'P 1'
#
loop_
_entity.id
_entity.type
_entity.pdbx_description
1 polymer ?
#
loop_
_entity_poly.entity_id
_entity_poly.type
_entity_poly.pdbx_seq_one_letter_code
_entity_poly.pdbx_strand_id
1 'polypeptide(L)'
;MKSTRTAIAGLSGLACALFLSACNVGSTYGTGVSQGQQTLNDLYGMMSFRKKSSNIDYSDRPDLIVPEDKASLPAPVDTNVATSNPDWPETPEQRIARIRGNAEAPDERTGAISTRELLRETEGATIEARNSQLDEMPNARSRAGGLDVRPAQSDAERAEIRRAKAETKYSTGASRKYLTEPPVVYRVPAASAPQGQESFTEEELLRRKKLEEKRKAEMEGRGKYPSR
;
A
#
# COMPACT_ATOMS: atom_id res chain seq x y z
N MET A 1 38.37 10.39 -43.87
CA MET A 1 37.02 10.97 -43.67
C MET A 1 36.33 10.45 -42.39
N LYS A 2 36.98 10.47 -41.21
CA LYS A 2 36.38 9.95 -39.95
C LYS A 2 36.26 10.99 -38.81
N SER A 3 36.84 12.20 -38.97
CA SER A 3 36.90 13.22 -37.91
C SER A 3 35.73 14.21 -37.91
N THR A 4 34.97 14.36 -39.01
CA THR A 4 33.89 15.35 -39.10
C THR A 4 32.56 14.88 -38.48
N ARG A 5 32.38 13.57 -38.26
CA ARG A 5 31.14 13.02 -37.69
C ARG A 5 31.05 13.15 -36.17
N THR A 6 32.18 13.16 -35.46
CA THR A 6 32.21 13.34 -33.99
C THR A 6 32.05 14.80 -33.57
N ALA A 7 32.47 15.76 -34.41
CA ALA A 7 32.30 17.18 -34.13
C ALA A 7 30.83 17.65 -34.21
N ILE A 8 30.05 17.09 -35.15
CA ILE A 8 28.63 17.46 -35.34
C ILE A 8 27.76 16.93 -34.18
N ALA A 9 28.10 15.78 -33.61
CA ALA A 9 27.40 15.22 -32.45
C ALA A 9 27.62 16.05 -31.16
N GLY A 10 28.83 16.59 -30.97
CA GLY A 10 29.13 17.49 -29.83
C GLY A 10 28.41 18.83 -29.91
N LEU A 11 28.29 19.39 -31.12
CA LEU A 11 27.63 20.70 -31.33
C LEU A 11 26.10 20.61 -31.17
N SER A 12 25.50 19.49 -31.58
CA SER A 12 24.07 19.22 -31.38
C SER A 12 23.69 19.03 -29.90
N GLY A 13 24.51 18.33 -29.12
CA GLY A 13 24.27 18.15 -27.68
C GLY A 13 24.30 19.47 -26.91
N LEU A 14 25.22 20.36 -27.26
CA LEU A 14 25.35 21.69 -26.64
C LEU A 14 24.17 22.61 -27.03
N ALA A 15 23.70 22.55 -28.28
CA ALA A 15 22.52 23.32 -28.71
C ALA A 15 21.22 22.86 -28.02
N CYS A 16 21.03 21.55 -27.81
CA CYS A 16 19.87 21.03 -27.09
C CYS A 16 19.86 21.44 -25.60
N ALA A 17 21.02 21.51 -24.95
CA ALA A 17 21.12 21.95 -23.56
C ALA A 17 20.72 23.43 -23.38
N LEU A 18 21.06 24.29 -24.35
CA LEU A 18 20.68 25.71 -24.32
C LEU A 18 19.18 25.91 -24.56
N PHE A 19 18.55 25.10 -25.41
CA PHE A 19 17.10 25.17 -25.66
C PHE A 19 16.25 24.71 -24.44
N LEU A 20 16.68 23.70 -23.68
CA LEU A 20 15.99 23.30 -22.44
C LEU A 20 16.10 24.36 -21.32
N SER A 21 17.18 25.14 -21.29
CA SER A 21 17.35 26.21 -20.31
C SER A 21 16.44 27.41 -20.57
N ALA A 22 16.05 27.66 -21.83
CA ALA A 22 15.16 28.76 -22.19
C ALA A 22 13.69 28.51 -21.81
N CYS A 23 13.29 27.26 -21.57
CA CYS A 23 11.92 26.93 -21.14
C CYS A 23 11.71 26.99 -19.62
N ASN A 24 12.76 27.23 -18.83
CA ASN A 24 12.73 27.27 -17.36
C ASN A 24 12.70 28.69 -16.77
N VAL A 25 12.34 29.71 -17.57
CA VAL A 25 12.00 31.05 -17.06
C VAL A 25 10.60 30.99 -16.44
N GLY A 26 10.47 30.18 -15.38
CA GLY A 26 9.25 29.88 -14.67
C GLY A 26 8.74 31.09 -13.89
N SER A 27 7.42 31.22 -13.84
CA SER A 27 6.66 32.16 -13.02
C SER A 27 7.33 32.41 -11.66
N THR A 28 7.62 33.67 -11.37
CA THR A 28 8.01 34.11 -10.03
C THR A 28 6.72 34.09 -9.19
N TYR A 29 6.60 33.13 -8.27
CA TYR A 29 5.41 32.96 -7.42
C TYR A 29 5.35 34.05 -6.33
N GLY A 30 5.25 35.32 -6.74
CA GLY A 30 5.18 36.49 -5.86
C GLY A 30 6.45 36.79 -5.05
N THR A 31 7.47 35.93 -5.10
CA THR A 31 8.74 36.09 -4.37
C THR A 31 9.83 36.80 -5.19
N GLY A 32 9.55 37.16 -6.44
CA GLY A 32 10.51 37.84 -7.34
C GLY A 32 11.66 36.97 -7.84
N VAL A 33 11.76 35.70 -7.41
CA VAL A 33 12.84 34.77 -7.79
C VAL A 33 12.26 33.61 -8.63
N SER A 34 12.94 33.25 -9.72
CA SER A 34 12.53 32.11 -10.55
C SER A 34 12.89 30.78 -9.87
N GLN A 35 12.17 29.71 -10.19
CA GLN A 35 12.41 28.38 -9.62
C GLN A 35 13.87 27.91 -9.84
N GLY A 36 14.42 28.14 -11.04
CA GLY A 36 15.82 27.81 -11.35
C GLY A 36 16.84 28.63 -10.56
N GLN A 37 16.52 29.87 -10.22
CA GLN A 37 17.40 30.71 -9.42
C GLN A 37 17.35 30.34 -7.94
N GLN A 38 16.20 29.87 -7.45
CA GLN A 38 16.08 29.33 -6.10
C GLN A 38 16.87 28.03 -5.92
N THR A 39 16.77 27.10 -6.87
CA THR A 39 17.54 25.84 -6.80
C THR A 39 19.05 26.07 -6.88
N LEU A 40 19.52 26.98 -7.73
CA LEU A 40 20.93 27.36 -7.78
C LEU A 40 21.40 28.04 -6.47
N ASN A 41 20.57 28.91 -5.89
CA ASN A 41 20.87 29.54 -4.61
C ASN A 41 20.91 28.52 -3.46
N ASP A 42 20.04 27.51 -3.47
CA ASP A 42 20.00 26.45 -2.45
C ASP A 42 21.23 25.54 -2.55
N LEU A 43 21.65 25.16 -3.76
CA LEU A 43 22.89 24.40 -3.97
C LEU A 43 24.13 25.21 -3.55
N TYR A 44 24.17 26.49 -3.89
CA TYR A 44 25.23 27.39 -3.47
C TYR A 44 25.24 27.62 -1.94
N GLY A 45 24.06 27.71 -1.32
CA GLY A 45 23.88 27.81 0.13
C GLY A 45 24.39 26.57 0.87
N MET A 46 24.09 25.39 0.33
CA MET A 46 24.57 24.10 0.86
C MET A 46 26.11 24.01 0.78
N MET A 47 26.71 24.50 -0.29
CA MET A 47 28.17 24.48 -0.45
C MET A 47 28.89 25.59 0.33
N SER A 48 28.22 26.71 0.61
CA SER A 48 28.82 27.86 1.30
C SER A 48 28.75 27.81 2.83
N PHE A 49 28.16 26.75 3.44
CA PHE A 49 27.99 26.53 4.90
C PHE A 49 27.46 27.74 5.70
N ARG A 50 26.98 28.79 5.02
CA ARG A 50 26.59 30.06 5.60
C ARG A 50 25.15 30.31 5.23
N LYS A 51 24.28 30.30 6.25
CA LYS A 51 22.85 30.57 6.09
C LYS A 51 22.68 32.02 5.64
N LYS A 52 22.26 32.23 4.38
CA LYS A 52 21.81 33.54 3.89
C LYS A 52 20.36 33.74 4.37
N SER A 53 20.14 34.64 5.33
CA SER A 53 18.80 35.12 5.64
C SER A 53 18.47 36.27 4.70
N SER A 54 17.59 36.06 3.73
CA SER A 54 16.98 37.18 3.01
C SER A 54 16.04 37.91 3.96
N ASN A 55 16.27 39.20 4.18
CA ASN A 55 15.30 40.04 4.86
C ASN A 55 14.10 40.17 3.92
N ILE A 56 13.00 39.51 4.26
CA ILE A 56 11.77 39.54 3.46
C ILE A 56 11.12 40.89 3.73
N ASP A 57 10.93 41.67 2.69
CA ASP A 57 10.19 42.93 2.78
C ASP A 57 8.71 42.61 2.95
N TYR A 58 8.25 42.61 4.20
CA TYR A 58 6.84 42.47 4.54
C TYR A 58 6.18 43.83 4.36
N SER A 59 5.92 44.18 3.10
CA SER A 59 4.98 45.26 2.80
C SER A 59 3.60 44.86 3.30
N ASP A 60 2.92 45.82 3.94
CA ASP A 60 1.56 45.59 4.41
C ASP A 60 0.67 45.20 3.23
N ARG A 61 -0.14 44.17 3.44
CA ARG A 61 -1.12 43.76 2.45
C ARG A 61 -2.12 44.92 2.28
N PRO A 62 -2.58 45.21 1.06
CA PRO A 62 -3.66 46.18 0.87
C PRO A 62 -4.84 45.78 1.75
N ASP A 63 -5.48 46.79 2.35
CA ASP A 63 -6.59 46.57 3.28
C ASP A 63 -7.74 45.82 2.59
N LEU A 64 -8.48 45.03 3.38
CA LEU A 64 -9.60 44.25 2.89
C LEU A 64 -10.67 45.20 2.36
N ILE A 65 -10.98 45.12 1.08
CA ILE A 65 -12.06 45.90 0.46
C ILE A 65 -13.39 45.36 1.01
N VAL A 66 -13.93 46.04 2.01
CA VAL A 66 -15.22 45.70 2.60
C VAL A 66 -16.32 46.34 1.73
N PRO A 67 -17.34 45.57 1.30
CA PRO A 67 -18.51 46.13 0.60
C PRO A 67 -19.25 47.15 1.48
N GLU A 68 -19.80 48.20 0.88
CA GLU A 68 -20.61 49.22 1.58
C GLU A 68 -21.90 48.61 2.16
N ASP A 69 -22.50 47.65 1.45
CA ASP A 69 -23.75 46.98 1.84
C ASP A 69 -23.52 45.73 2.69
N LYS A 70 -23.29 45.92 3.99
CA LYS A 70 -23.17 44.83 4.98
C LYS A 70 -24.48 44.10 5.29
N ALA A 71 -25.61 44.61 4.80
CA ALA A 71 -26.95 44.10 5.10
C ALA A 71 -27.33 42.83 4.31
N SER A 72 -26.64 42.54 3.20
CA SER A 72 -26.85 41.32 2.41
C SER A 72 -25.96 40.14 2.84
N LEU A 73 -25.13 40.33 3.86
CA LEU A 73 -24.28 39.26 4.35
C LEU A 73 -25.12 38.31 5.24
N PRO A 74 -25.06 36.99 5.01
CA PRO A 74 -25.65 36.05 5.96
C PRO A 74 -25.01 36.27 7.34
N ALA A 75 -25.82 36.14 8.39
CA ALA A 75 -25.33 36.30 9.76
C ALA A 75 -24.14 35.36 10.01
N PRO A 76 -23.09 35.82 10.71
CA PRO A 76 -21.94 34.98 11.03
C PRO A 76 -22.42 33.76 11.82
N VAL A 77 -22.04 32.57 11.33
CA VAL A 77 -22.33 31.31 12.02
C VAL A 77 -21.55 31.32 13.34
N ASP A 78 -22.19 30.91 14.43
CA ASP A 78 -21.58 30.90 15.76
C ASP A 78 -20.21 30.21 15.74
N THR A 79 -19.18 30.90 16.24
CA THR A 79 -17.79 30.42 16.26
C THR A 79 -17.59 29.15 17.09
N ASN A 80 -18.57 28.80 17.94
CA ASN A 80 -18.53 27.65 18.83
C ASN A 80 -18.89 26.31 18.14
N VAL A 81 -19.35 26.32 16.88
CA VAL A 81 -19.69 25.08 16.15
C VAL A 81 -18.48 24.15 15.99
N ALA A 82 -17.26 24.70 15.97
CA ALA A 82 -16.04 23.89 15.91
C ALA A 82 -15.72 23.14 17.22
N THR A 83 -16.14 23.67 18.38
CA THR A 83 -15.89 23.06 19.69
C THR A 83 -16.98 22.05 20.08
N SER A 84 -18.21 22.21 19.59
CA SER A 84 -19.32 21.31 19.89
C SER A 84 -19.47 20.15 18.91
N ASN A 85 -18.60 20.03 17.90
CA ASN A 85 -18.68 18.96 16.93
C ASN A 85 -18.03 17.67 17.47
N PRO A 86 -18.79 16.60 17.76
CA PRO A 86 -18.24 15.34 18.24
C PRO A 86 -17.34 14.63 17.21
N ASP A 87 -17.42 15.01 15.93
CA ASP A 87 -16.61 14.44 14.85
C ASP A 87 -15.26 15.14 14.65
N TRP A 88 -14.95 16.17 15.44
CA TRP A 88 -13.64 16.81 15.36
C TRP A 88 -12.54 15.89 15.88
N PRO A 89 -11.41 15.76 15.17
CA PRO A 89 -10.36 14.84 15.56
C PRO A 89 -9.74 15.27 16.90
N GLU A 90 -9.86 14.40 17.90
CA GLU A 90 -9.24 14.59 19.22
C GLU A 90 -7.72 14.73 19.08
N THR A 91 -7.14 15.68 19.82
CA THR A 91 -5.68 15.75 19.98
C THR A 91 -5.16 14.49 20.70
N PRO A 92 -3.91 14.06 20.46
CA PRO A 92 -3.38 12.84 21.09
C PRO A 92 -3.42 12.90 22.63
N GLU A 93 -3.17 14.07 23.23
CA GLU A 93 -3.23 14.25 24.68
C GLU A 93 -4.66 14.14 25.22
N GLN A 94 -5.65 14.69 24.53
CA GLN A 94 -7.06 14.54 24.90
C GLN A 94 -7.50 13.09 24.81
N ARG A 95 -7.05 12.37 23.77
CA ARG A 95 -7.31 10.93 23.63
C ARG A 95 -6.72 10.14 24.80
N ILE A 96 -5.47 10.41 25.15
CA ILE A 96 -4.79 9.73 26.27
C ILE A 96 -5.52 10.03 27.59
N ALA A 97 -5.90 11.29 27.84
CA ALA A 97 -6.64 11.68 29.02
C ALA A 97 -8.00 10.96 29.11
N ARG A 98 -8.72 10.85 27.99
CA ARG A 98 -9.98 10.08 27.91
C ARG A 98 -9.76 8.60 28.21
N ILE A 99 -8.77 7.97 27.58
CA ILE A 99 -8.46 6.54 27.80
C ILE A 99 -8.08 6.31 29.27
N ARG A 100 -7.27 7.18 29.88
CA ARG A 100 -6.92 7.10 31.30
C ARG A 100 -8.12 7.32 32.22
N GLY A 101 -9.02 8.25 31.88
CA GLY A 101 -10.25 8.49 32.64
C GLY A 101 -11.24 7.32 32.59
N ASN A 102 -11.23 6.54 31.51
CA ASN A 102 -12.06 5.34 31.35
C ASN A 102 -11.43 4.07 31.96
N ALA A 103 -10.16 4.10 32.34
CA ALA A 103 -9.49 2.96 32.95
C ALA A 103 -9.91 2.83 34.42
N GLU A 104 -10.29 1.61 34.84
CA GLU A 104 -10.62 1.35 36.24
C GLU A 104 -9.37 1.46 37.12
N ALA A 105 -9.49 2.19 38.23
CA ALA A 105 -8.40 2.30 39.20
C ALA A 105 -8.18 0.95 39.91
N PRO A 106 -6.94 0.48 40.06
CA PRO A 106 -6.66 -0.74 40.81
C PRO A 106 -6.99 -0.56 42.29
N ASP A 107 -7.33 -1.65 42.98
CA ASP A 107 -7.55 -1.64 44.43
C ASP A 107 -6.26 -1.16 45.15
N GLU A 108 -6.37 -0.10 45.97
CA GLU A 108 -5.24 0.53 46.65
C GLU A 108 -4.46 -0.44 47.56
N ARG A 109 -5.13 -1.46 48.10
CA ARG A 109 -4.51 -2.42 49.03
C ARG A 109 -3.78 -3.55 48.33
N THR A 110 -4.31 -4.03 47.20
CA THR A 110 -3.82 -5.25 46.52
C THR A 110 -3.18 -4.97 45.17
N GLY A 111 -3.42 -3.80 44.59
CA GLY A 111 -3.05 -3.45 43.21
C GLY A 111 -3.82 -4.24 42.16
N ALA A 112 -4.84 -5.02 42.55
CA ALA A 112 -5.59 -5.87 41.65
C ALA A 112 -6.64 -5.05 40.87
N ILE A 113 -6.79 -5.37 39.59
CA ILE A 113 -7.86 -4.87 38.72
C ILE A 113 -9.09 -5.76 38.93
N SER A 114 -10.30 -5.20 38.81
CA SER A 114 -11.53 -5.95 39.00
C SER A 114 -11.62 -7.15 38.06
N THR A 115 -12.23 -8.24 38.51
CA THR A 115 -12.46 -9.44 37.67
C THR A 115 -13.33 -9.14 36.46
N ARG A 116 -14.22 -8.14 36.57
CA ARG A 116 -15.05 -7.64 35.47
C ARG A 116 -14.21 -7.02 34.36
N GLU A 117 -13.24 -6.18 34.71
CA GLU A 117 -12.38 -5.50 33.73
C GLU A 117 -11.37 -6.48 33.11
N LEU A 118 -10.86 -7.45 33.89
CA LEU A 118 -10.02 -8.54 33.35
C LEU A 118 -10.73 -9.41 32.31
N LEU A 119 -12.05 -9.58 32.46
CA LEU A 119 -12.90 -10.33 31.52
C LEU A 119 -13.53 -9.43 30.45
N ARG A 120 -13.24 -8.12 30.44
CA ARG A 120 -13.81 -7.21 29.46
C ARG A 120 -13.19 -7.45 28.09
N GLU A 121 -14.02 -7.84 27.13
CA GLU A 121 -13.62 -7.95 25.74
C GLU A 121 -13.23 -6.55 25.23
N THR A 122 -11.95 -6.38 24.90
CA THR A 122 -11.45 -5.13 24.34
C THR A 122 -11.67 -5.17 22.83
N GLU A 123 -12.57 -4.33 22.33
CA GLU A 123 -12.85 -4.19 20.91
C GLU A 123 -11.55 -3.87 20.14
N GLY A 124 -11.18 -4.72 19.18
CA GLY A 124 -9.96 -4.57 18.37
C GLY A 124 -8.70 -5.19 18.95
N ALA A 125 -8.72 -5.70 20.20
CA ALA A 125 -7.72 -6.64 20.65
C ALA A 125 -8.07 -8.01 20.07
N THR A 126 -7.46 -8.38 18.94
CA THR A 126 -7.35 -9.79 18.59
C THR A 126 -6.44 -10.43 19.64
N ILE A 127 -7.00 -10.82 20.77
CA ILE A 127 -6.44 -11.96 21.50
C ILE A 127 -6.51 -13.06 20.45
N GLU A 128 -5.39 -13.35 19.78
CA GLU A 128 -5.24 -14.60 19.04
C GLU A 128 -5.75 -15.64 20.00
N ALA A 129 -6.93 -16.14 19.69
CA ALA A 129 -7.71 -16.79 20.70
C ALA A 129 -6.83 -17.88 21.25
N ARG A 130 -6.56 -17.79 22.55
CA ARG A 130 -6.27 -18.94 23.39
C ARG A 130 -7.55 -19.79 23.47
N ASN A 131 -8.16 -20.06 22.32
CA ASN A 131 -9.06 -21.17 22.05
C ASN A 131 -8.17 -22.41 21.97
N SER A 132 -7.51 -22.71 23.08
CA SER A 132 -7.24 -24.09 23.50
C SER A 132 -8.48 -24.63 24.23
N GLN A 133 -9.65 -24.16 23.86
CA GLN A 133 -10.92 -24.75 24.22
C GLN A 133 -11.05 -26.01 23.39
N LEU A 134 -10.48 -27.09 23.92
CA LEU A 134 -11.01 -28.46 24.05
C LEU A 134 -12.04 -28.99 23.04
N ASP A 135 -12.10 -28.47 21.83
CA ASP A 135 -12.88 -29.04 20.73
C ASP A 135 -11.91 -29.72 19.77
N GLU A 136 -11.99 -31.04 19.83
CA GLU A 136 -11.52 -31.99 18.82
C GLU A 136 -10.00 -32.05 18.63
N MET A 137 -9.38 -33.04 19.27
CA MET A 137 -8.08 -33.55 18.82
C MET A 137 -8.17 -33.84 17.31
N PRO A 138 -7.37 -33.19 16.46
CA PRO A 138 -7.30 -33.58 15.07
C PRO A 138 -6.72 -34.98 15.03
N ASN A 139 -7.51 -35.91 14.51
CA ASN A 139 -7.12 -37.25 14.06
C ASN A 139 -5.60 -37.35 13.79
N ALA A 140 -4.88 -37.91 14.75
CA ALA A 140 -3.46 -38.26 14.64
C ALA A 140 -3.28 -39.55 13.81
N ARG A 141 -3.78 -39.56 12.58
CA ARG A 141 -3.46 -40.57 11.56
C ARG A 141 -3.04 -39.93 10.25
N SER A 142 -2.21 -38.89 10.33
CA SER A 142 -1.28 -38.58 9.25
C SER A 142 -0.20 -39.65 9.25
N ARG A 143 -0.36 -40.63 8.35
CA ARG A 143 0.57 -41.73 8.08
C ARG A 143 1.89 -41.20 7.49
N ALA A 144 2.70 -40.52 8.30
CA ALA A 144 4.15 -40.30 8.16
C ALA A 144 4.55 -39.13 9.07
N GLY A 145 4.87 -39.41 10.33
CA GLY A 145 5.75 -38.68 11.26
C GLY A 145 6.10 -37.20 11.00
N GLY A 146 5.12 -36.37 10.68
CA GLY A 146 5.28 -34.93 10.50
C GLY A 146 4.31 -34.20 11.42
N LEU A 147 4.83 -33.28 12.24
CA LEU A 147 4.02 -32.36 13.01
C LEU A 147 3.42 -31.34 12.03
N ASP A 148 2.27 -31.66 11.45
CA ASP A 148 1.52 -30.73 10.62
C ASP A 148 0.92 -29.64 11.52
N VAL A 149 1.63 -28.51 11.65
CA VAL A 149 1.12 -27.27 12.31
C VAL A 149 0.11 -26.56 11.40
N ARG A 150 -0.69 -27.31 10.63
CA ARG A 150 -1.80 -26.77 9.86
C ARG A 150 -3.06 -27.09 10.65
N PRO A 151 -3.78 -26.09 11.18
CA PRO A 151 -5.13 -26.36 11.68
C PRO A 151 -5.89 -27.06 10.56
N ALA A 152 -6.63 -28.12 10.91
CA ALA A 152 -7.44 -28.87 9.95
C ALA A 152 -8.56 -27.96 9.44
N GLN A 153 -8.26 -27.09 8.49
CA GLN A 153 -9.25 -26.20 7.90
C GLN A 153 -10.31 -27.04 7.23
N SER A 154 -11.56 -26.82 7.63
CA SER A 154 -12.73 -27.53 7.11
C SER A 154 -12.81 -27.37 5.59
N ASP A 155 -13.45 -28.31 4.90
CA ASP A 155 -13.61 -28.20 3.44
C ASP A 155 -14.39 -26.94 3.02
N ALA A 156 -15.28 -26.46 3.90
CA ALA A 156 -15.99 -25.19 3.73
C ALA A 156 -15.05 -23.99 3.78
N GLU A 157 -14.18 -23.93 4.79
CA GLU A 157 -13.17 -22.87 4.96
C GLU A 157 -12.18 -22.87 3.79
N ARG A 158 -11.75 -24.05 3.32
CA ARG A 158 -10.91 -24.18 2.13
C ARG A 158 -11.61 -23.69 0.87
N ALA A 159 -12.91 -23.95 0.73
CA ALA A 159 -13.71 -23.48 -0.39
C ALA A 159 -13.84 -21.96 -0.36
N GLU A 160 -14.04 -21.37 0.81
CA GLU A 160 -14.12 -19.92 1.01
C GLU A 160 -12.79 -19.23 0.70
N ILE A 161 -11.67 -19.73 1.24
CA ILE A 161 -10.33 -19.22 0.92
C ILE A 161 -10.06 -19.31 -0.59
N ARG A 162 -10.50 -20.39 -1.26
CA ARG A 162 -10.36 -20.53 -2.71
C ARG A 162 -11.20 -19.51 -3.47
N ARG A 163 -12.41 -19.22 -3.00
CA ARG A 163 -13.29 -18.17 -3.56
C ARG A 163 -12.67 -16.79 -3.39
N ALA A 164 -12.24 -16.43 -2.17
CA ALA A 164 -11.57 -15.16 -1.89
C ALA A 164 -10.29 -14.98 -2.73
N LYS A 165 -9.50 -16.04 -2.91
CA LYS A 165 -8.33 -16.04 -3.82
C LYS A 165 -8.71 -15.94 -5.29
N ALA A 166 -9.88 -16.43 -5.71
CA ALA A 166 -10.35 -16.29 -7.09
C ALA A 166 -10.87 -14.87 -7.36
N GLU A 167 -11.45 -14.21 -6.36
CA GLU A 167 -11.98 -12.84 -6.47
C GLU A 167 -10.90 -11.77 -6.57
N THR A 168 -9.79 -11.97 -5.83
CA THR A 168 -8.62 -11.10 -5.78
C THR A 168 -7.66 -11.28 -6.97
N LYS A 169 -7.74 -12.39 -7.69
CA LYS A 169 -6.98 -12.59 -8.91
C LYS A 169 -7.46 -11.65 -10.01
N TYR A 170 -6.50 -11.09 -10.73
CA TYR A 170 -6.77 -10.26 -11.89
C TYR A 170 -7.57 -11.01 -12.96
N SER A 171 -8.47 -10.32 -13.66
CA SER A 171 -9.18 -10.89 -14.79
C SER A 171 -8.19 -11.35 -15.86
N THR A 172 -8.30 -12.59 -16.33
CA THR A 172 -7.52 -13.12 -17.47
C THR A 172 -8.26 -12.98 -18.80
N GLY A 173 -9.44 -12.35 -18.80
CA GLY A 173 -10.29 -12.19 -19.98
C GLY A 173 -9.97 -10.96 -20.83
N ALA A 174 -10.79 -10.75 -21.87
CA ALA A 174 -10.66 -9.65 -22.83
C ALA A 174 -10.96 -8.25 -22.25
N SER A 175 -11.51 -8.17 -21.03
CA SER A 175 -11.84 -6.92 -20.34
C SER A 175 -11.27 -6.88 -18.93
N ARG A 176 -10.91 -5.66 -18.48
CA ARG A 176 -10.47 -5.39 -17.10
C ARG A 176 -11.64 -5.56 -16.12
N LYS A 177 -11.39 -6.18 -14.97
CA LYS A 177 -12.38 -6.32 -13.88
C LYS A 177 -12.35 -5.12 -12.93
N TYR A 178 -11.15 -4.57 -12.67
CA TYR A 178 -10.96 -3.37 -11.86
C TYR A 178 -10.18 -2.29 -12.62
N LEU A 179 -10.30 -1.04 -12.20
CA LEU A 179 -9.57 0.10 -12.78
C LEU A 179 -8.08 0.11 -12.39
N THR A 180 -7.73 -0.63 -11.33
CA THR A 180 -6.35 -0.82 -10.84
C THR A 180 -5.58 -1.88 -11.64
N GLU A 181 -6.24 -2.66 -12.49
CA GLU A 181 -5.56 -3.64 -13.33
C GLU A 181 -4.94 -2.97 -14.57
N PRO A 182 -3.76 -3.43 -15.04
CA PRO A 182 -3.15 -2.87 -16.23
C PRO A 182 -4.06 -3.07 -17.46
N PRO A 183 -4.08 -2.11 -18.40
CA PRO A 183 -4.84 -2.24 -19.65
C PRO A 183 -4.53 -3.53 -20.39
N VAL A 184 -5.54 -4.08 -21.08
CA VAL A 184 -5.47 -5.39 -21.76
C VAL A 184 -4.29 -5.47 -22.74
N VAL A 185 -3.96 -4.36 -23.41
CA VAL A 185 -2.84 -4.24 -24.35
C VAL A 185 -1.49 -4.57 -23.69
N TYR A 186 -1.31 -4.24 -22.42
CA TYR A 186 -0.07 -4.49 -21.69
C TYR A 186 0.02 -5.87 -21.03
N ARG A 187 -1.05 -6.68 -21.12
CA ARG A 187 -1.05 -8.06 -20.62
C ARG A 187 -0.50 -9.05 -21.63
N VAL A 188 -0.47 -8.65 -22.90
CA VAL A 188 0.05 -9.50 -23.97
C VAL A 188 1.58 -9.49 -23.85
N PRO A 189 2.21 -10.65 -23.60
CA PRO A 189 3.66 -10.75 -23.66
C PRO A 189 4.10 -10.37 -25.08
N ALA A 190 5.25 -9.69 -25.19
CA ALA A 190 5.77 -9.30 -26.50
C ALA A 190 5.89 -10.54 -27.41
N ALA A 191 5.70 -10.38 -28.72
CA ALA A 191 5.83 -11.49 -29.67
C ALA A 191 7.23 -12.14 -29.65
N SER A 192 8.24 -11.42 -29.17
CA SER A 192 9.61 -11.90 -28.96
C SER A 192 9.86 -12.46 -27.56
N ALA A 193 8.88 -12.40 -26.64
CA ALA A 193 9.01 -12.99 -25.33
C ALA A 193 9.08 -14.52 -25.47
N PRO A 194 10.03 -15.20 -24.82
CA PRO A 194 10.10 -16.65 -24.86
C PRO A 194 8.85 -17.24 -24.20
N GLN A 195 7.87 -17.62 -25.03
CA GLN A 195 6.68 -18.36 -24.62
C GLN A 195 7.05 -19.83 -24.56
N GLY A 196 7.29 -20.38 -23.36
CA GLY A 196 7.30 -21.82 -23.16
C GLY A 196 8.51 -22.59 -23.70
N GLN A 197 9.66 -21.95 -23.91
CA GLN A 197 10.92 -22.71 -23.94
C GLN A 197 11.35 -23.02 -22.51
N GLU A 198 10.57 -23.85 -21.82
CA GLU A 198 11.21 -24.73 -20.86
C GLU A 198 12.14 -25.61 -21.70
N SER A 199 13.45 -25.41 -21.56
CA SER A 199 14.49 -26.21 -22.19
C SER A 199 14.56 -27.60 -21.54
N PHE A 200 13.43 -28.29 -21.45
CA PHE A 200 13.37 -29.71 -21.13
C PHE A 200 13.59 -30.46 -22.44
N THR A 201 14.60 -31.32 -22.45
CA THR A 201 14.88 -32.17 -23.61
C THR A 201 13.67 -33.06 -23.92
N GLU A 202 13.51 -33.49 -25.18
CA GLU A 202 12.39 -34.33 -25.60
C GLU A 202 12.23 -35.59 -24.73
N GLU A 203 13.34 -36.09 -24.19
CA GLU A 203 13.40 -37.22 -23.27
C GLU A 203 12.70 -36.96 -21.93
N GLU A 204 12.85 -35.77 -21.35
CA GLU A 204 12.23 -35.41 -20.07
C GLU A 204 10.71 -35.25 -20.21
N LEU A 205 10.25 -34.71 -21.34
CA LEU A 205 8.83 -34.63 -21.67
C LEU A 205 8.21 -36.03 -21.82
N LEU A 206 8.90 -36.95 -22.49
CA LEU A 206 8.45 -38.34 -22.62
C LEU A 206 8.41 -39.06 -21.26
N ARG A 207 9.42 -38.83 -20.43
CA ARG A 207 9.50 -39.43 -19.08
C ARG A 207 8.35 -38.94 -18.20
N ARG A 208 8.04 -37.65 -18.29
CA ARG A 208 6.94 -37.04 -17.53
C ARG A 208 5.58 -37.52 -18.01
N LYS A 209 5.36 -37.62 -19.33
CA LYS A 209 4.16 -38.25 -19.91
C LYS A 209 3.97 -39.69 -19.44
N LYS A 210 5.03 -40.51 -19.50
CA LYS A 210 4.99 -41.90 -18.99
C LYS A 210 4.67 -41.98 -17.49
N LEU A 211 5.16 -41.02 -16.70
CA LEU A 211 4.91 -40.99 -15.26
C LEU A 211 3.47 -40.57 -14.95
N GLU A 212 2.90 -39.63 -15.71
CA GLU A 212 1.48 -39.27 -15.63
C GLU A 212 0.57 -40.43 -16.05
N GLU A 213 0.89 -41.14 -17.14
CA GLU A 213 0.15 -42.33 -17.58
C GLU A 213 0.18 -43.43 -16.52
N LYS A 214 1.35 -43.71 -15.92
CA LYS A 214 1.46 -44.67 -14.82
C LYS A 214 0.63 -44.25 -13.61
N ARG A 215 0.70 -42.97 -13.22
CA ARG A 215 -0.07 -42.44 -12.08
C ARG A 215 -1.58 -42.53 -12.36
N LYS A 216 -2.00 -42.28 -13.59
CA LYS A 216 -3.40 -42.41 -14.01
C LYS A 216 -3.86 -43.88 -13.97
N ALA A 217 -3.07 -44.80 -14.51
CA ALA A 217 -3.35 -46.24 -14.44
C ALA A 217 -3.40 -46.76 -12.99
N GLU A 218 -2.53 -46.25 -12.11
CA GLU A 218 -2.54 -46.59 -10.69
C GLU A 218 -3.79 -46.06 -9.98
N MET A 219 -4.23 -44.83 -10.30
CA MET A 219 -5.48 -44.27 -9.77
C MET A 219 -6.72 -45.02 -10.27
N GLU A 220 -6.73 -45.43 -11.54
CA GLU A 220 -7.79 -46.28 -12.10
C GLU A 220 -7.79 -47.69 -11.48
N GLY A 221 -6.62 -48.24 -11.16
CA GLY A 221 -6.48 -49.51 -10.43
C GLY A 221 -6.94 -49.44 -8.97
N ARG A 222 -6.73 -48.30 -8.29
CA ARG A 222 -7.17 -48.06 -6.90
C ARG A 222 -8.69 -47.87 -6.76
N GLY A 223 -9.40 -47.57 -7.84
CA GLY A 223 -10.87 -47.45 -7.85
C GLY A 223 -11.62 -48.79 -7.93
N LYS A 224 -10.91 -49.94 -8.03
CA LYS A 224 -11.52 -51.24 -8.36
C LYS A 224 -11.69 -52.22 -7.19
N TYR A 225 -11.34 -51.83 -5.97
CA TYR A 225 -11.62 -52.65 -4.78
C TYR A 225 -12.83 -52.09 -4.03
N PRO A 226 -13.96 -52.82 -3.94
CA PRO A 226 -15.09 -52.40 -3.14
C PRO A 226 -14.67 -52.39 -1.66
N SER A 227 -14.90 -51.26 -0.99
CA SER A 227 -14.77 -51.13 0.46
C SER A 227 -15.65 -52.17 1.14
N ARG A 228 -15.03 -53.08 1.89
CA ARG A 228 -15.69 -54.11 2.68
C ARG A 228 -16.15 -53.56 4.02
#